data_AF-A0A7M1R209-F1
#
_entry.id   AF-A0A7M1R209-F1
#
_cell.length_a   1.000
_cell.length_b   1.000
_cell.length_c   1.000
_cell.angle_alpha   90.00
_cell.angle_beta   90.00
_cell.angle_gamma   90.00
#
_symmetry.space_group_name_H-M   'P 1'
#
loop_
_entity.id
_entity.type
_entity.pdbx_description
1 polymer ?
#
loop_
_entity_poly.entity_id
_entity_poly.type
_entity_poly.pdbx_seq_one_letter_code
_entity_poly.pdbx_strand_id
1 'polypeptide(L)'
;MANFDELIEIINTVYVPRMSSGATFAIKNDLEQQDYDFAVDSFLQFTLLEDIDVPVEILADIESEVHAAWDPELTERTLGWIAKHRARSST
;
A
#
# COMPACT_ATOMS: atom_id res chain seq x y z
N MET A 1 7.73 -1.64 -14.38
CA MET A 1 6.28 -1.60 -14.16
C MET A 1 5.87 -3.03 -13.89
N ALA A 2 5.77 -3.36 -12.61
CA ALA A 2 5.02 -4.53 -12.19
C ALA A 2 3.56 -4.33 -12.65
N ASN A 3 2.86 -5.40 -13.02
CA ASN A 3 1.41 -5.29 -13.16
C ASN A 3 0.78 -5.23 -11.76
N PHE A 4 -0.44 -4.71 -11.65
CA PHE A 4 -1.11 -4.54 -10.35
C PHE A 4 -1.18 -5.85 -9.54
N ASP A 5 -1.37 -6.99 -10.20
CA ASP A 5 -1.36 -8.31 -9.55
C ASP A 5 -0.02 -8.65 -8.88
N GLU A 6 1.11 -8.34 -9.52
CA GLU A 6 2.45 -8.55 -8.96
C GLU A 6 2.70 -7.63 -7.75
N LEU A 7 2.19 -6.39 -7.80
CA LEU A 7 2.23 -5.49 -6.64
C LEU A 7 1.44 -6.07 -5.45
N ILE A 8 0.24 -6.59 -5.70
CA ILE A 8 -0.58 -7.24 -4.67
C ILE A 8 0.12 -8.49 -4.11
N GLU A 9 0.76 -9.28 -4.96
CA GLU A 9 1.56 -10.43 -4.53
C GLU A 9 2.73 -10.01 -3.63
N ILE A 10 3.45 -8.95 -4.00
CA ILE A 10 4.54 -8.37 -3.19
C ILE A 10 4.02 -7.93 -1.83
N ILE A 11 2.91 -7.19 -1.77
CA ILE A 11 2.30 -6.75 -0.51
C ILE A 11 2.00 -7.97 0.38
N ASN A 12 1.30 -8.97 -0.16
CA ASN A 12 0.85 -10.13 0.59
C ASN A 12 2.00 -11.06 1.05
N THR A 13 3.02 -11.23 0.23
CA THR A 13 4.09 -12.22 0.49
C THR A 13 5.31 -11.63 1.19
N VAL A 14 5.62 -10.35 0.97
CA VAL A 14 6.82 -9.71 1.51
C VAL A 14 6.51 -8.84 2.73
N TYR A 15 5.45 -8.05 2.67
CA TYR A 15 5.19 -7.03 3.70
C TYR A 15 4.24 -7.52 4.78
N VAL A 16 3.09 -8.07 4.41
CA VAL A 16 2.08 -8.55 5.36
C VAL A 16 2.68 -9.47 6.44
N PRO A 17 3.58 -10.44 6.15
CA PRO A 17 4.17 -11.29 7.18
C PRO A 17 5.07 -10.57 8.20
N ARG A 18 5.48 -9.33 7.90
CA ARG A 18 6.35 -8.51 8.75
C ARG A 18 5.57 -7.54 9.63
N MET A 19 4.26 -7.42 9.41
CA MET A 19 3.40 -6.50 10.13
C MET A 19 2.83 -7.10 11.41
N SER A 20 2.26 -6.26 12.26
CA SER A 20 1.48 -6.71 13.42
C SER A 20 0.29 -7.58 13.00
N SER A 21 -0.24 -8.36 13.95
CA SER A 21 -1.42 -9.21 13.71
C SER A 21 -2.66 -8.41 13.31
N GLY A 22 -2.83 -7.20 13.84
CA GLY A 22 -3.94 -6.30 13.49
C GLY A 22 -3.84 -5.80 12.05
N ALA A 23 -2.66 -5.30 11.65
CA ALA A 23 -2.40 -4.87 10.28
C ALA A 23 -2.50 -6.02 9.28
N THR A 24 -1.94 -7.17 9.62
CA THR A 24 -2.05 -8.41 8.83
C THR A 24 -3.51 -8.79 8.59
N PHE A 25 -4.32 -8.77 9.65
CA PHE A 25 -5.74 -9.13 9.55
C PHE A 25 -6.50 -8.16 8.63
N ALA A 26 -6.30 -6.85 8.81
CA ALA A 26 -6.97 -5.83 8.00
C ALA A 26 -6.67 -6.02 6.50
N ILE A 27 -5.39 -6.08 6.14
CA ILE A 27 -4.97 -6.20 4.73
C ILE A 27 -5.43 -7.54 4.14
N LYS A 28 -5.29 -8.66 4.85
CA LYS A 28 -5.73 -9.96 4.32
C LYS A 28 -7.23 -10.03 4.11
N ASN A 29 -8.01 -9.42 5.01
CA ASN A 29 -9.46 -9.35 4.86
C ASN A 29 -9.88 -8.55 3.61
N ASP A 30 -9.18 -7.47 3.31
CA ASP A 30 -9.41 -6.68 2.08
C ASP A 30 -9.01 -7.50 0.83
N LEU A 31 -7.86 -8.19 0.87
CA LEU A 31 -7.42 -9.07 -0.23
C LEU A 31 -8.38 -10.25 -0.48
N GLU A 32 -8.90 -10.88 0.57
CA GLU A 32 -9.86 -11.98 0.45
C GLU A 32 -11.19 -11.53 -0.17
N GLN A 33 -11.59 -10.28 0.07
CA GLN A 33 -12.77 -9.65 -0.54
C GLN A 33 -12.52 -9.09 -1.94
N GLN A 34 -11.27 -9.09 -2.41
CA GLN A 34 -10.81 -8.48 -3.67
C GLN A 34 -10.94 -6.95 -3.68
N ASP A 35 -10.95 -6.32 -2.50
CA ASP A 35 -10.92 -4.87 -2.31
C ASP A 35 -9.45 -4.38 -2.36
N TYR A 36 -8.81 -4.56 -3.51
CA TYR A 36 -7.35 -4.36 -3.67
C TYR A 36 -6.91 -2.91 -3.44
N ASP A 37 -7.77 -1.95 -3.77
CA ASP A 37 -7.55 -0.53 -3.51
C ASP A 37 -7.50 -0.23 -2.00
N PHE A 38 -8.43 -0.79 -1.23
CA PHE A 38 -8.39 -0.73 0.24
C PHE A 38 -7.19 -1.47 0.82
N ALA A 39 -6.84 -2.65 0.27
CA ALA A 39 -5.68 -3.40 0.72
C ALA A 39 -4.37 -2.61 0.57
N VAL A 40 -4.21 -1.89 -0.55
CA VAL A 40 -3.04 -1.04 -0.83
C VAL A 40 -3.03 0.21 0.06
N ASP A 41 -4.18 0.84 0.28
CA ASP A 41 -4.30 1.99 1.20
C ASP A 41 -3.94 1.59 2.64
N SER A 42 -4.51 0.48 3.13
CA SER A 42 -4.18 -0.14 4.42
C SER A 42 -2.69 -0.48 4.51
N PHE A 43 -2.12 -1.09 3.47
CA PHE A 43 -0.69 -1.38 3.39
C PHE A 43 0.17 -0.13 3.59
N LEU A 44 -0.11 0.96 2.87
CA LEU A 44 0.66 2.20 2.99
C LEU A 44 0.49 2.85 4.36
N GLN A 45 -0.70 2.79 4.95
CA GLN A 45 -0.94 3.29 6.30
C GLN A 45 -0.14 2.50 7.33
N PHE A 46 -0.24 1.17 7.35
CA PHE A 46 0.40 0.34 8.38
C PHE A 46 1.91 0.29 8.24
N THR A 47 2.45 0.26 7.02
CA THR A 47 3.92 0.35 6.84
C THR A 47 4.49 1.67 7.35
N LEU A 48 3.72 2.77 7.26
CA LEU A 48 4.12 4.04 7.85
C LEU A 48 4.06 4.00 9.40
N LEU A 49 2.97 3.45 9.95
CA LEU A 49 2.76 3.38 11.41
C LEU A 49 3.74 2.43 12.12
N GLU A 50 4.10 1.32 11.48
CA GLU A 50 4.96 0.28 12.04
C GLU A 50 6.44 0.46 11.65
N ASP A 51 6.78 1.60 11.06
CA ASP A 51 8.13 1.95 10.62
C ASP A 51 8.78 0.92 9.67
N ILE A 52 7.97 0.38 8.76
CA ILE A 52 8.42 -0.52 7.71
C ILE A 52 8.72 0.30 6.46
N ASP A 53 9.96 0.23 5.98
CA ASP A 53 10.39 0.90 4.76
C ASP A 53 9.72 0.31 3.52
N VAL A 54 9.21 1.19 2.67
CA VAL A 54 8.64 0.87 1.37
C VAL A 54 9.54 1.50 0.30
N PRO A 55 10.12 0.71 -0.63
CA PRO A 55 10.96 1.21 -1.71
C PRO A 55 10.24 2.24 -2.58
N VAL A 56 10.98 3.23 -3.07
CA VAL A 56 10.45 4.32 -3.91
C VAL A 56 9.82 3.77 -5.19
N GLU A 57 10.34 2.67 -5.73
CA GLU A 57 9.81 1.98 -6.90
C GLU A 57 8.39 1.45 -6.64
N ILE A 58 8.16 0.84 -5.47
CA ILE A 58 6.83 0.35 -5.06
C ILE A 58 5.86 1.53 -4.90
N LEU A 59 6.31 2.64 -4.31
CA LEU A 59 5.49 3.85 -4.18
C LEU A 59 5.11 4.45 -5.53
N ALA A 60 6.03 4.43 -6.51
CA ALA A 60 5.77 4.91 -7.86
C ALA A 60 4.82 4.00 -8.64
N ASP A 61 4.96 2.68 -8.50
CA ASP A 61 4.03 1.72 -9.09
C ASP A 61 2.61 1.91 -8.50
N ILE A 62 2.47 2.06 -7.17
CA ILE A 62 1.17 2.36 -6.53
C ILE A 62 0.59 3.69 -7.03
N GLU A 63 1.39 4.77 -7.08
CA GLU A 63 0.92 6.08 -7.54
C GLU A 63 0.36 6.02 -8.97
N SER A 64 1.00 5.24 -9.85
CA SER A 64 0.53 5.03 -11.22
C SER A 64 -0.84 4.33 -11.27
N GLU A 65 -1.08 3.36 -10.39
CA GLU A 65 -2.32 2.58 -10.33
C GLU A 65 -3.47 3.40 -9.74
N VAL A 66 -3.21 4.17 -8.69
CA VAL A 66 -4.19 5.04 -8.02
C VAL A 66 -4.80 6.05 -9.01
N HIS A 67 -3.98 6.61 -9.91
CA HIS A 67 -4.44 7.60 -10.89
C HIS A 67 -5.33 7.02 -12.00
N ALA A 68 -5.45 5.70 -12.14
CA ALA A 68 -6.11 5.09 -13.28
C ALA A 68 -7.64 4.96 -13.13
N ALA A 69 -8.16 4.62 -11.93
CA ALA A 69 -9.58 4.25 -11.79
C ALA A 69 -10.15 4.21 -10.35
N TRP A 70 -9.43 4.69 -9.34
CA TRP A 70 -9.88 4.55 -7.95
C TRP A 70 -10.94 5.60 -7.57
N ASP A 71 -11.67 5.31 -6.49
CA ASP A 71 -12.55 6.30 -5.87
C ASP A 71 -11.77 7.59 -5.53
N PRO A 72 -12.31 8.80 -5.75
CA PRO A 72 -11.58 10.05 -5.52
C PRO A 72 -11.13 10.28 -4.07
N GLU A 73 -11.94 9.88 -3.08
CA GLU A 73 -11.59 10.05 -1.66
C GLU A 73 -10.45 9.09 -1.29
N LEU A 74 -10.57 7.83 -1.75
CA LEU A 74 -9.51 6.85 -1.55
C LEU A 74 -8.21 7.28 -2.25
N THR A 75 -8.32 7.78 -3.48
CA THR A 75 -7.19 8.34 -4.25
C THR A 75 -6.46 9.43 -3.47
N GLU A 76 -7.18 10.45 -2.99
CA GLU A 76 -6.58 11.56 -2.22
C GLU A 76 -5.88 11.03 -0.96
N ARG A 77 -6.53 10.12 -0.23
CA ARG A 77 -5.98 9.52 0.98
C ARG A 77 -4.70 8.73 0.70
N THR A 78 -4.71 7.87 -0.31
CA THR A 78 -3.58 7.01 -0.68
C THR A 78 -2.39 7.83 -1.19
N LEU A 79 -2.62 8.86 -2.00
CA LEU A 79 -1.57 9.81 -2.41
C LEU A 79 -0.97 10.55 -1.20
N GLY A 80 -1.81 10.87 -0.20
CA GLY A 80 -1.35 11.41 1.08
C GLY A 80 -0.41 10.47 1.83
N TRP A 81 -0.65 9.15 1.80
CA TRP A 81 0.29 8.18 2.37
C TRP A 81 1.61 8.10 1.59
N ILE A 82 1.55 8.07 0.26
CA ILE A 82 2.75 8.06 -0.59
C ILE A 82 3.63 9.29 -0.29
N ALA A 83 3.04 10.47 -0.17
CA ALA A 83 3.77 11.69 0.16
C ALA A 83 4.48 11.59 1.52
N LYS A 84 3.84 11.00 2.53
CA LYS A 84 4.44 10.79 3.86
C LYS A 84 5.61 9.79 3.81
N HIS A 85 5.48 8.71 3.05
CA HIS A 85 6.58 7.77 2.84
C HIS A 85 7.78 8.43 2.17
N ARG A 86 7.57 9.22 1.11
CA ARG A 86 8.64 9.97 0.43
C ARG A 86 9.34 10.99 1.34
N ALA A 87 8.56 11.67 2.18
CA ALA A 87 9.11 12.61 3.15
C ALA A 87 10.00 11.90 4.20
N ARG A 88 9.57 10.72 4.67
CA ARG A 88 10.37 9.89 5.59
C ARG A 88 11.71 9.48 4.96
N SER A 89 11.71 9.04 3.71
CA SER A 89 12.94 8.62 3.01
C SER A 89 13.89 9.77 2.62
N SER A 90 13.45 11.02 2.75
CA SER A 90 14.25 12.22 2.44
C SER A 90 14.95 12.82 3.66
N THR A 91 14.80 12.21 4.84
CA THR A 91 15.35 12.66 6.13
C THR A 91 16.48 11.76 6.57
#